data_AF-A0A0B2VLC0-F1
#
_entry.id   AF-A0A0B2VLC0-F1
#
_cell.length_a   1.000
_cell.length_b   1.000
_cell.length_c   1.000
_cell.angle_alpha   90.00
_cell.angle_beta   90.00
_cell.angle_gamma   90.00
#
_symmetry.space_group_name_H-M   'P 1'
#
loop_
_entity.id
_entity.type
_entity.pdbx_description
1 polymer ?
#
loop_
_entity_poly.entity_id
_entity_poly.type
_entity_poly.pdbx_seq_one_letter_code
_entity_poly.pdbx_strand_id
1 'polypeptide(L)'
;NGRPPKYYLKYPGEIDLQALRLSTKAALKQVLHNRVAPSYLESSMQQWVREGNVAKLEQLVLSGCGDLLQNRTSNNPESAAFLENLDTYLAEIDAVHKAIKDGDLALVKQLIVSKKLALARNRHGCTPLHTAVVFEQTEIIRYIAANFSSVLNAPDYNKRTAMHYAAAARDGGHYLKILGKAGADPIAVDNEGRTPDYYRRNAVIDLKALKERDDDVEFINDELLEETPRVESPQSVDSISVVSSLADSGHRDEDDENDRRKFERLVQDKIDLPTSDNGLYLARTVAPVLTKALAEVLLRRPADPIGFLSEWLIRYHEEDPLR
;
A
#
# COMPACT_ATOMS: atom_id res chain seq x y z
N ASN A 1 -13.83 23.62 -0.94
CA ASN A 1 -15.04 24.47 -0.87
C ASN A 1 -14.94 25.80 -1.62
N GLY A 2 -13.82 26.15 -2.29
CA GLY A 2 -13.75 27.35 -3.14
C GLY A 2 -13.93 28.70 -2.43
N ARG A 3 -13.84 28.76 -1.10
CA ARG A 3 -14.03 29.99 -0.32
C ARG A 3 -12.71 30.76 -0.18
N PRO A 4 -12.74 32.10 -0.24
CA PRO A 4 -11.53 32.90 -0.17
C PRO A 4 -10.91 32.93 1.25
N PRO A 5 -9.59 33.09 1.41
CA PRO A 5 -8.91 33.02 2.71
C PRO A 5 -9.48 33.93 3.81
N LYS A 6 -9.94 35.14 3.43
CA LYS A 6 -10.55 36.11 4.35
C LYS A 6 -11.82 35.60 5.03
N TYR A 7 -12.53 34.65 4.41
CA TYR A 7 -13.74 34.05 4.96
C TYR A 7 -13.45 33.32 6.28
N TYR A 8 -12.33 32.60 6.32
CA TYR A 8 -11.98 31.74 7.45
C TYR A 8 -11.36 32.48 8.64
N LEU A 9 -10.99 33.74 8.47
CA LEU A 9 -10.63 34.63 9.59
C LEU A 9 -11.85 35.00 10.45
N LYS A 10 -13.06 34.98 9.87
CA LYS A 10 -14.32 35.26 10.57
C LYS A 10 -14.99 34.01 11.13
N TYR A 11 -14.69 32.83 10.56
CA TYR A 11 -15.27 31.56 10.96
C TYR A 11 -14.18 30.53 11.28
N PRO A 12 -13.39 30.74 12.35
CA PRO A 12 -12.23 29.91 12.67
C PRO A 12 -12.60 28.47 13.08
N GLY A 13 -13.85 28.20 13.43
CA GLY A 13 -14.35 26.86 13.80
C GLY A 13 -14.80 25.99 12.63
N GLU A 14 -14.94 26.54 11.42
CA GLU A 14 -15.29 25.74 10.21
C GLU A 14 -14.09 25.02 9.61
N ILE A 15 -12.88 25.47 9.93
CA ILE A 15 -11.64 24.77 9.59
C ILE A 15 -11.27 23.95 10.81
N ASP A 16 -11.66 22.68 10.80
CA ASP A 16 -11.09 21.73 11.75
C ASP A 16 -9.64 21.44 11.34
N LEU A 17 -8.70 22.18 11.95
CA LEU A 17 -7.26 22.00 11.75
C LEU A 17 -6.78 20.62 12.21
N GLN A 18 -7.53 19.92 13.08
CA GLN A 18 -7.25 18.52 13.44
C GLN A 18 -7.75 17.53 12.38
N ALA A 19 -8.87 17.81 11.70
CA ALA A 19 -9.32 17.04 10.54
C ALA A 19 -8.52 17.37 9.26
N LEU A 20 -7.97 18.57 9.11
CA LEU A 20 -6.98 18.89 8.07
C LEU A 20 -5.59 18.34 8.40
N ARG A 21 -5.36 17.97 9.67
CA ARG A 21 -4.38 16.98 10.09
C ARG A 21 -4.79 15.54 9.75
N LEU A 22 -5.70 15.32 8.78
CA LEU A 22 -5.58 14.21 7.81
C LEU A 22 -4.31 14.43 6.97
N SER A 23 -3.21 14.42 7.72
CA SER A 23 -1.83 14.68 7.39
C SER A 23 -1.30 13.50 6.60
N THR A 24 -0.36 13.75 5.68
CA THR A 24 0.74 12.85 5.27
C THR A 24 0.46 11.34 5.39
N LYS A 25 0.31 10.79 6.59
CA LYS A 25 -0.21 9.44 6.94
C LYS A 25 -1.26 8.82 5.99
N ALA A 26 -2.41 9.46 5.73
CA ALA A 26 -3.47 8.85 4.91
C ALA A 26 -3.05 8.72 3.44
N ALA A 27 -2.25 9.67 2.99
CA ALA A 27 -1.78 9.67 1.63
C ALA A 27 -0.45 8.94 1.44
N LEU A 28 0.38 8.79 2.49
CA LEU A 28 1.39 7.73 2.60
C LEU A 28 0.69 6.38 2.48
N LYS A 29 -0.39 6.13 3.21
CA LYS A 29 -1.18 4.88 3.04
C LYS A 29 -1.60 4.67 1.57
N GLN A 30 -1.98 5.73 0.84
CA GLN A 30 -2.28 5.67 -0.59
C GLN A 30 -1.03 5.45 -1.49
N VAL A 31 0.11 6.10 -1.22
CA VAL A 31 1.41 5.79 -1.86
C VAL A 31 1.70 4.30 -1.68
N LEU A 32 1.50 3.79 -0.48
CA LEU A 32 1.95 2.49 -0.07
C LEU A 32 1.04 1.37 -0.57
N HIS A 33 -0.23 1.68 -0.86
CA HIS A 33 -1.18 0.75 -1.47
C HIS A 33 -1.16 0.77 -3.00
N ASN A 34 -0.95 1.94 -3.63
CA ASN A 34 -1.02 2.09 -5.09
C ASN A 34 0.33 2.35 -5.77
N ARG A 35 1.41 2.51 -4.99
CA ARG A 35 2.76 2.94 -5.42
C ARG A 35 2.80 4.23 -6.24
N VAL A 36 1.74 5.05 -6.13
CA VAL A 36 1.65 6.36 -6.79
C VAL A 36 1.82 7.44 -5.73
N ALA A 37 2.82 8.31 -5.91
CA ALA A 37 3.02 9.45 -5.03
C ALA A 37 1.83 10.42 -5.08
N PRO A 38 1.21 10.78 -3.94
CA PRO A 38 0.27 11.87 -3.84
C PRO A 38 0.90 13.17 -4.34
N SER A 39 0.09 14.04 -4.90
CA SER A 39 0.52 15.32 -5.48
C SER A 39 1.38 16.18 -4.54
N TYR A 40 1.13 16.17 -3.23
CA TYR A 40 1.94 16.93 -2.27
C TYR A 40 3.32 16.30 -2.02
N LEU A 41 3.42 14.97 -2.04
CA LEU A 41 4.70 14.27 -1.89
C LEU A 41 5.53 14.49 -3.14
N GLU A 42 4.90 14.40 -4.31
CA GLU A 42 5.50 14.72 -5.60
C GLU A 42 6.07 16.14 -5.63
N SER A 43 5.29 17.13 -5.20
CA SER A 43 5.74 18.53 -5.09
C SER A 43 6.94 18.67 -4.14
N SER A 44 6.92 17.95 -3.02
CA SER A 44 8.00 17.98 -2.02
C SER A 44 9.28 17.33 -2.56
N MET A 45 9.16 16.20 -3.25
CA MET A 45 10.28 15.50 -3.88
C MET A 45 10.93 16.38 -4.94
N GLN A 46 10.13 17.00 -5.82
CA GLN A 46 10.64 17.93 -6.83
C GLN A 46 11.38 19.11 -6.19
N GLN A 47 10.87 19.63 -5.07
CA GLN A 47 11.56 20.68 -4.31
C GLN A 47 12.90 20.18 -3.76
N TRP A 48 12.95 19.00 -3.14
CA TRP A 48 14.19 18.45 -2.57
C TRP A 48 15.24 18.16 -3.65
N VAL A 49 14.81 17.65 -4.80
CA VAL A 49 15.69 17.44 -5.97
C VAL A 49 16.24 18.78 -6.47
N ARG A 50 15.40 19.81 -6.61
CA ARG A 50 15.84 21.14 -7.06
C ARG A 50 16.79 21.81 -6.06
N GLU A 51 16.48 21.72 -4.77
CA GLU A 51 17.27 22.32 -3.68
C GLU A 51 18.56 21.54 -3.37
N GLY A 52 18.73 20.33 -3.88
CA GLY A 52 19.87 19.47 -3.53
C GLY A 52 19.78 18.89 -2.13
N ASN A 53 18.58 18.71 -1.58
CA ASN A 53 18.40 18.21 -0.21
C ASN A 53 18.62 16.69 -0.12
N VAL A 54 19.87 16.26 -0.23
CA VAL A 54 20.27 14.84 -0.23
C VAL A 54 19.81 14.13 1.04
N ALA A 55 19.81 14.78 2.20
CA ALA A 55 19.38 14.17 3.45
C ALA A 55 17.91 13.73 3.42
N LYS A 56 17.02 14.54 2.84
CA LYS A 56 15.59 14.18 2.68
C LYS A 56 15.39 13.12 1.61
N LEU A 57 16.15 13.16 0.52
CA LEU A 57 16.12 12.13 -0.52
C LEU A 57 16.60 10.79 0.03
N GLU A 58 17.70 10.77 0.78
CA GLU A 58 18.21 9.60 1.49
C GLU A 58 17.18 9.06 2.48
N GLN A 59 16.53 9.94 3.27
CA GLN A 59 15.47 9.52 4.18
C GLN A 59 14.28 8.89 3.44
N LEU A 60 13.92 9.39 2.25
CA LEU A 60 12.87 8.81 1.42
C LEU A 60 13.26 7.39 0.96
N VAL A 61 14.50 7.21 0.51
CA VAL A 61 15.04 5.90 0.13
C VAL A 61 15.00 4.94 1.32
N LEU A 62 15.55 5.34 2.47
CA LEU A 62 15.54 4.54 3.70
C LEU A 62 14.13 4.27 4.23
N SER A 63 13.15 5.07 3.85
CA SER A 63 11.75 4.84 4.19
C SER A 63 11.08 3.76 3.35
N GLY A 64 11.74 3.26 2.29
CA GLY A 64 11.23 2.23 1.37
C GLY A 64 10.45 2.79 0.17
N CYS A 65 10.61 4.10 -0.10
CA CYS A 65 9.95 4.84 -1.19
C CYS A 65 10.96 5.37 -2.23
N GLY A 66 12.13 4.74 -2.34
CA GLY A 66 13.18 5.19 -3.26
C GLY A 66 12.90 4.90 -4.73
N ASP A 67 12.03 3.94 -5.02
CA ASP A 67 11.45 3.68 -6.35
C ASP A 67 10.81 4.93 -6.96
N LEU A 68 10.22 5.79 -6.13
CA LEU A 68 9.62 7.06 -6.56
C LEU A 68 10.63 8.07 -7.12
N LEU A 69 11.93 7.88 -6.86
CA LEU A 69 13.01 8.74 -7.35
C LEU A 69 13.65 8.20 -8.64
N GLN A 70 13.29 7.00 -9.10
CA GLN A 70 13.81 6.44 -10.33
C GLN A 70 13.47 7.33 -11.54
N ASN A 71 14.38 7.36 -12.52
CA ASN A 71 14.26 8.13 -13.76
C ASN A 71 14.13 9.67 -13.57
N ARG A 72 14.42 10.19 -12.38
CA ARG A 72 14.45 11.64 -12.15
C ARG A 72 15.82 12.20 -12.48
N THR A 73 15.82 13.42 -13.01
CA THR A 73 17.04 14.17 -13.29
C THR A 73 17.00 15.50 -12.55
N SER A 74 18.19 16.00 -12.20
CA SER A 74 18.35 17.29 -11.53
C SER A 74 19.45 18.11 -12.18
N ASN A 75 19.27 19.42 -12.15
CA ASN A 75 20.31 20.38 -12.53
C ASN A 75 21.24 20.71 -11.36
N ASN A 76 20.89 20.31 -10.13
CA ASN A 76 21.72 20.52 -8.95
C ASN A 76 22.72 19.36 -8.81
N PRO A 77 24.04 19.66 -8.69
CA PRO A 77 25.09 18.65 -8.72
C PRO A 77 25.00 17.63 -7.58
N GLU A 78 24.58 18.05 -6.38
CA GLU A 78 24.49 17.16 -5.22
C GLU A 78 23.36 16.13 -5.40
N SER A 79 22.19 16.59 -5.83
CA SER A 79 21.07 15.70 -6.13
C SER A 79 21.33 14.83 -7.37
N ALA A 80 22.04 15.34 -8.38
CA ALA A 80 22.39 14.56 -9.57
C ALA A 80 23.31 13.39 -9.19
N ALA A 81 24.38 13.68 -8.42
CA ALA A 81 25.27 12.63 -7.91
C ALA A 81 24.56 11.61 -7.02
N PHE A 82 23.59 12.04 -6.21
CA PHE A 82 22.77 11.11 -5.42
C PHE A 82 21.89 10.22 -6.31
N LEU A 83 21.24 10.80 -7.33
CA LEU A 83 20.36 10.07 -8.25
C LEU A 83 21.14 9.09 -9.14
N GLU A 84 22.37 9.43 -9.54
CA GLU A 84 23.27 8.52 -10.26
C GLU A 84 23.65 7.28 -9.44
N ASN A 85 23.79 7.43 -8.12
CA ASN A 85 24.10 6.32 -7.20
C ASN A 85 22.86 5.64 -6.62
N LEU A 86 21.65 6.09 -6.99
CA LEU A 86 20.40 5.63 -6.40
C LEU A 86 20.18 4.13 -6.60
N ASP A 87 20.42 3.62 -7.80
CA ASP A 87 20.17 2.22 -8.13
C ASP A 87 21.10 1.28 -7.34
N THR A 88 22.35 1.69 -7.15
CA THR A 88 23.30 0.94 -6.30
C THR A 88 22.81 0.93 -4.85
N TYR A 89 22.34 2.08 -4.35
CA TYR A 89 21.85 2.17 -2.97
C TYR A 89 20.57 1.36 -2.74
N LEU A 90 19.65 1.33 -3.72
CA LEU A 90 18.46 0.47 -3.67
C LEU A 90 18.84 -1.01 -3.72
N ALA A 91 19.77 -1.39 -4.58
CA ALA A 91 20.26 -2.75 -4.67
C ALA A 91 20.94 -3.22 -3.37
N GLU A 92 21.67 -2.35 -2.67
CA GLU A 92 22.24 -2.66 -1.34
C GLU A 92 21.15 -2.95 -0.30
N ILE A 93 20.09 -2.14 -0.26
CA ILE A 93 18.96 -2.34 0.65
C ILE A 93 18.26 -3.67 0.33
N ASP A 94 17.97 -3.93 -0.94
CA ASP A 94 17.34 -5.17 -1.37
C ASP A 94 18.22 -6.40 -1.08
N ALA A 95 19.54 -6.29 -1.29
CA ALA A 95 20.50 -7.34 -0.95
C ALA A 95 20.51 -7.65 0.55
N VAL A 96 20.41 -6.64 1.42
CA VAL A 96 20.27 -6.87 2.87
C VAL A 96 19.01 -7.67 3.17
N HIS A 97 17.87 -7.28 2.61
CA HIS A 97 16.62 -8.00 2.85
C HIS A 97 16.67 -9.42 2.30
N LYS A 98 17.23 -9.63 1.11
CA LYS A 98 17.40 -10.96 0.51
C LYS A 98 18.30 -11.87 1.34
N ALA A 99 19.47 -11.39 1.77
CA ALA A 99 20.37 -12.14 2.64
C ALA A 99 19.68 -12.57 3.95
N ILE A 100 18.78 -11.73 4.47
CA ILE A 100 17.97 -12.07 5.63
C ILE A 100 16.98 -13.18 5.30
N LYS A 101 16.22 -13.09 4.20
CA LYS A 101 15.29 -14.15 3.79
C LYS A 101 15.98 -15.51 3.69
N ASP A 102 17.15 -15.52 3.07
CA ASP A 102 17.98 -16.70 2.84
C ASP A 102 18.61 -17.25 4.14
N GLY A 103 18.62 -16.46 5.22
CA GLY A 103 19.21 -16.85 6.49
C GLY A 103 20.74 -16.74 6.54
N ASP A 104 21.35 -16.07 5.57
CA ASP A 104 22.79 -15.91 5.48
C ASP A 104 23.29 -14.83 6.46
N LEU A 105 23.53 -15.24 7.70
CA LEU A 105 24.06 -14.35 8.73
C LEU A 105 25.44 -13.76 8.37
N ALA A 106 26.28 -14.48 7.62
CA ALA A 106 27.61 -14.01 7.26
C ALA A 106 27.50 -12.85 6.27
N LEU A 107 26.66 -12.99 5.26
CA LEU A 107 26.38 -11.94 4.29
C LEU A 107 25.67 -10.75 4.96
N VAL A 108 24.70 -10.98 5.86
CA VAL A 108 24.06 -9.89 6.62
C VAL A 108 25.07 -9.07 7.42
N LYS A 109 26.06 -9.71 8.06
CA LYS A 109 27.14 -9.01 8.78
C LYS A 109 28.03 -8.19 7.86
N GLN A 110 28.24 -8.64 6.63
CA GLN A 110 29.03 -7.92 5.63
C GLN A 110 28.25 -6.75 5.03
N LEU A 111 26.94 -6.90 4.78
CA LEU A 111 26.11 -5.89 4.14
C LEU A 111 25.65 -4.79 5.11
N ILE A 112 25.26 -5.13 6.35
CA ILE A 112 24.85 -4.14 7.34
C ILE A 112 26.07 -3.50 8.00
N VAL A 113 26.76 -2.64 7.25
CA VAL A 113 27.94 -1.89 7.71
C VAL A 113 27.56 -0.61 8.47
N SER A 114 26.33 -0.11 8.31
CA SER A 114 25.89 1.16 8.89
C SER A 114 24.54 1.04 9.59
N LYS A 115 24.31 1.94 10.56
CA LYS A 115 23.01 2.05 11.26
C LYS A 115 21.87 2.45 10.32
N LYS A 116 22.17 3.15 9.22
CA LYS A 116 21.18 3.56 8.21
C LYS A 116 20.63 2.35 7.48
N LEU A 117 21.51 1.45 7.01
CA LEU A 117 21.12 0.20 6.36
C LEU A 117 20.34 -0.71 7.31
N ALA A 118 20.70 -0.74 8.60
CA ALA A 118 19.92 -1.47 9.61
C ALA A 118 18.49 -0.93 9.81
N LEU A 119 18.21 0.31 9.41
CA LEU A 119 16.89 0.97 9.47
C LEU A 119 16.20 1.04 8.10
N ALA A 120 16.90 0.70 7.02
CA ALA A 120 16.39 0.78 5.66
C ALA A 120 15.19 -0.14 5.50
N ARG A 121 14.09 0.39 4.98
CA ARG A 121 12.88 -0.39 4.74
C ARG A 121 12.89 -0.91 3.31
N ASN A 122 12.39 -2.14 3.14
CA ASN A 122 12.05 -2.65 1.82
C ASN A 122 10.80 -1.94 1.28
N ARG A 123 10.40 -2.29 0.04
CA ARG A 123 9.17 -1.81 -0.61
C ARG A 123 7.87 -2.03 0.19
N HIS A 124 7.85 -2.97 1.12
CA HIS A 124 6.71 -3.26 1.99
C HIS A 124 6.77 -2.48 3.32
N GLY A 125 7.79 -1.63 3.50
CA GLY A 125 7.98 -0.83 4.71
C GLY A 125 8.58 -1.61 5.86
N CYS A 126 8.96 -2.86 5.63
CA CYS A 126 9.57 -3.71 6.64
C CYS A 126 11.06 -3.33 6.77
N THR A 127 11.52 -3.07 7.98
CA THR A 127 12.95 -2.97 8.29
C THR A 127 13.61 -4.35 8.28
N PRO A 128 14.95 -4.46 8.29
CA PRO A 128 15.65 -5.75 8.26
C PRO A 128 15.24 -6.65 9.45
N LEU A 129 14.98 -6.05 10.62
CA LEU A 129 14.48 -6.78 11.79
C LEU A 129 13.06 -7.34 11.59
N HIS A 130 12.18 -6.61 10.90
CA HIS A 130 10.85 -7.14 10.56
C HIS A 130 10.97 -8.35 9.64
N THR A 131 11.78 -8.25 8.57
CA THR A 131 12.04 -9.36 7.66
C THR A 131 12.62 -10.56 8.40
N ALA A 132 13.58 -10.36 9.31
CA ALA A 132 14.16 -11.45 10.09
C ALA A 132 13.11 -12.18 10.95
N VAL A 133 12.15 -11.47 11.54
CA VAL A 133 11.04 -12.09 12.30
C VAL A 133 10.07 -12.81 11.37
N VAL A 134 9.67 -12.18 10.27
CA VAL A 134 8.75 -12.79 9.28
C VAL A 134 9.33 -14.10 8.76
N PHE A 135 10.61 -14.12 8.40
CA PHE A 135 11.30 -15.29 7.86
C PHE A 135 11.87 -16.22 8.94
N GLU A 136 11.57 -16.00 10.23
CA GLU A 136 11.94 -16.88 11.35
C GLU A 136 13.47 -17.05 11.56
N GLN A 137 14.23 -16.02 11.20
CA GLN A 137 15.69 -16.06 11.14
C GLN A 137 16.34 -15.73 12.48
N THR A 138 16.25 -16.69 13.40
CA THR A 138 16.55 -16.49 14.82
C THR A 138 17.94 -15.91 15.11
N GLU A 139 19.00 -16.38 14.45
CA GLU A 139 20.36 -15.86 14.67
C GLU A 139 20.54 -14.44 14.15
N ILE A 140 19.88 -14.11 13.04
CA ILE A 140 19.87 -12.75 12.48
C ILE A 140 19.08 -11.81 13.39
N ILE A 141 17.95 -12.25 13.95
CA ILE A 141 17.18 -11.47 14.95
C ILE A 141 18.10 -11.13 16.15
N ARG A 142 18.82 -12.13 16.68
CA ARG A 142 19.77 -11.92 17.79
C ARG A 142 20.87 -10.92 17.41
N TYR A 143 21.48 -11.10 16.24
CA TYR A 143 22.53 -10.22 15.76
C TYR A 143 22.06 -8.78 15.62
N ILE A 144 20.93 -8.55 14.94
CA ILE A 144 20.40 -7.20 14.71
C ILE A 144 20.00 -6.56 16.05
N ALA A 145 19.30 -7.30 16.91
CA ALA A 145 18.85 -6.80 18.20
C ALA A 145 20.00 -6.42 19.15
N ALA A 146 21.12 -7.15 19.11
CA ALA A 146 22.29 -6.88 19.95
C ALA A 146 23.14 -5.70 19.44
N ASN A 147 23.24 -5.51 18.12
CA ASN A 147 24.17 -4.54 17.53
C ASN A 147 23.50 -3.22 17.10
N PHE A 148 22.18 -3.23 16.84
CA PHE A 148 21.45 -2.09 16.29
C PHE A 148 20.20 -1.76 17.11
N SER A 149 20.40 -1.21 18.31
CA SER A 149 19.31 -0.87 19.25
C SER A 149 18.27 0.10 18.66
N SER A 150 18.67 0.98 17.73
CA SER A 150 17.77 1.92 17.06
C SER A 150 16.68 1.23 16.21
N VAL A 151 16.89 -0.04 15.82
CA VAL A 151 15.98 -0.78 14.95
C VAL A 151 14.84 -1.45 15.72
N LEU A 152 15.02 -1.70 17.02
CA LEU A 152 14.10 -2.49 17.86
C LEU A 152 12.65 -1.95 17.84
N ASN A 153 12.52 -0.62 17.86
CA ASN A 153 11.23 0.07 17.87
C ASN A 153 10.95 0.80 16.55
N ALA A 154 11.73 0.53 15.50
CA ALA A 154 11.49 1.12 14.20
C ALA A 154 10.15 0.59 13.66
N PRO A 155 9.25 1.48 13.23
CA PRO A 155 7.94 1.07 12.72
C PRO A 155 7.99 0.70 11.24
N ASP A 156 7.12 -0.22 10.82
CA ASP A 156 6.71 -0.38 9.43
C ASP A 156 5.72 0.73 9.00
N TYR A 157 5.16 0.61 7.80
CA TYR A 157 4.15 1.54 7.29
C TYR A 157 2.84 1.60 8.09
N ASN A 158 2.48 0.50 8.75
CA ASN A 158 1.32 0.42 9.63
C ASN A 158 1.66 0.80 11.07
N LYS A 159 2.86 1.33 11.33
CA LYS A 159 3.39 1.65 12.65
C LYS A 159 3.55 0.40 13.55
N ARG A 160 3.52 -0.78 12.97
CA ARG A 160 3.86 -2.04 13.62
C ARG A 160 5.37 -2.11 13.78
N THR A 161 5.82 -2.58 14.92
CA THR A 161 7.23 -2.86 15.22
C THR A 161 7.50 -4.36 15.10
N ALA A 162 8.77 -4.77 15.10
CA ALA A 162 9.14 -6.20 15.08
C ALA A 162 8.48 -7.02 16.20
N MET A 163 8.17 -6.41 17.35
CA MET A 163 7.40 -7.04 18.43
C MET A 163 5.98 -7.45 18.02
N HIS A 164 5.31 -6.67 17.17
CA HIS A 164 3.97 -7.00 16.68
C HIS A 164 3.99 -8.26 15.80
N TYR A 165 5.01 -8.37 14.93
CA TYR A 165 5.22 -9.55 14.10
C TYR A 165 5.64 -10.75 14.93
N ALA A 166 6.51 -10.56 15.91
CA ALA A 166 6.94 -11.61 16.83
C ALA A 166 5.77 -12.16 17.67
N ALA A 167 4.77 -11.34 17.97
CA ALA A 167 3.57 -11.79 18.66
C ALA A 167 2.64 -12.64 17.78
N ALA A 168 2.63 -12.41 16.47
CA ALA A 168 1.88 -13.21 15.50
C ALA A 168 2.63 -14.50 15.10
N ALA A 169 3.91 -14.63 15.45
CA ALA A 169 4.72 -15.80 15.14
C ALA A 169 4.27 -17.03 15.97
N ARG A 170 4.33 -18.20 15.35
CA ARG A 170 4.00 -19.50 15.98
C ARG A 170 5.23 -20.15 16.61
N ASP A 171 5.99 -19.37 17.39
CA ASP A 171 7.29 -19.74 17.95
C ASP A 171 7.26 -19.97 19.48
N GLY A 172 6.07 -19.96 20.08
CA GLY A 172 5.91 -20.04 21.54
C GLY A 172 6.41 -18.79 22.29
N GLY A 173 6.49 -17.64 21.61
CA GLY A 173 6.98 -16.39 22.17
C GLY A 173 8.49 -16.31 22.33
N HIS A 174 9.25 -17.08 21.55
CA HIS A 174 10.70 -17.07 21.56
C HIS A 174 11.26 -15.70 21.12
N TYR A 175 10.81 -15.17 19.99
CA TYR A 175 11.20 -13.87 19.42
C TYR A 175 10.79 -12.71 20.32
N LEU A 176 9.61 -12.78 20.96
CA LEU A 176 9.18 -11.81 21.96
C LEU A 176 10.16 -11.72 23.13
N LYS A 177 10.69 -12.86 23.60
CA LYS A 177 11.70 -12.89 24.66
C LYS A 177 13.03 -12.31 24.20
N ILE A 178 13.47 -12.62 22.97
CA ILE A 178 14.71 -12.05 22.41
C ILE A 178 14.59 -10.53 22.31
N LEU A 179 13.53 -10.04 21.67
CA LEU A 179 13.31 -8.61 21.45
C LEU A 179 13.08 -7.86 22.78
N GLY A 180 12.31 -8.44 23.70
CA GLY A 180 12.09 -7.85 25.02
C GLY A 180 13.38 -7.74 25.84
N LYS A 181 14.25 -8.77 25.81
CA LYS A 181 15.58 -8.70 26.44
C LYS A 181 16.49 -7.65 25.82
N ALA A 182 16.35 -7.40 24.52
CA ALA A 182 17.10 -6.36 23.83
C ALA A 182 16.57 -4.93 24.08
N GLY A 183 15.40 -4.79 24.72
CA GLY A 183 14.79 -3.50 25.03
C GLY A 183 13.75 -3.01 24.02
N ALA A 184 13.19 -3.90 23.20
CA ALA A 184 12.03 -3.57 22.38
C ALA A 184 10.80 -3.29 23.26
N ASP A 185 9.98 -2.32 22.84
CA ASP A 185 8.82 -1.86 23.61
C ASP A 185 7.63 -2.84 23.48
N PRO A 186 7.20 -3.52 24.57
CA PRO A 186 6.11 -4.48 24.53
C PRO A 186 4.72 -3.84 24.43
N ILE A 187 4.61 -2.52 24.69
CA ILE A 187 3.36 -1.77 24.69
C ILE A 187 3.26 -0.79 23.52
N ALA A 188 4.18 -0.86 22.56
CA ALA A 188 4.10 -0.08 21.34
C ALA A 188 2.75 -0.29 20.65
N VAL A 189 2.17 0.78 20.10
CA VAL A 189 0.88 0.73 19.41
C VAL A 189 1.03 1.02 17.92
N ASP A 190 0.38 0.20 17.11
CA ASP A 190 0.29 0.38 15.67
C ASP A 190 -0.66 1.55 15.28
N ASN A 191 -0.94 1.69 13.99
CA ASN A 191 -1.84 2.73 13.49
C ASN A 191 -3.30 2.56 13.90
N GLU A 192 -3.71 1.36 14.31
CA GLU A 192 -5.06 1.02 14.77
C GLU A 192 -5.15 1.00 16.30
N GLY A 193 -4.07 1.37 17.01
CA GLY A 193 -4.02 1.38 18.47
C GLY A 193 -3.83 0.00 19.09
N ARG A 194 -3.45 -1.01 18.30
CA ARG A 194 -3.23 -2.39 18.74
C ARG A 194 -1.81 -2.56 19.25
N THR A 195 -1.66 -3.29 20.35
CA THR A 195 -0.37 -3.65 20.94
C THR A 195 0.11 -5.02 20.45
N PRO A 196 1.39 -5.39 20.61
CA PRO A 196 1.86 -6.75 20.34
C PRO A 196 1.02 -7.85 21.00
N ASP A 197 0.57 -7.66 22.25
CA ASP A 197 -0.26 -8.65 22.94
C ASP A 197 -1.60 -8.92 22.24
N TYR A 198 -2.18 -7.92 21.57
CA TYR A 198 -3.38 -8.11 20.76
C TYR A 198 -3.15 -9.11 19.62
N TYR A 199 -2.02 -9.00 18.90
CA TYR A 199 -1.68 -9.91 17.79
C TYR A 199 -1.37 -11.34 18.24
N ARG A 200 -1.00 -11.53 19.50
CA ARG A 200 -0.82 -12.87 20.08
C ARG A 200 -2.15 -13.62 20.22
N ARG A 201 -3.22 -12.89 20.55
CA ARG A 201 -4.56 -13.44 20.81
C ARG A 201 -5.43 -13.46 19.56
N ASN A 202 -5.15 -12.57 18.62
CA ASN A 202 -5.92 -12.38 17.40
C ASN A 202 -5.00 -12.66 16.20
N ALA A 203 -5.33 -13.69 15.40
CA ALA A 203 -4.57 -14.06 14.20
C ALA A 203 -4.80 -13.06 13.06
N VAL A 204 -4.25 -11.85 13.22
CA VAL A 204 -4.51 -10.69 12.34
C VAL A 204 -3.38 -10.48 11.33
N ILE A 205 -2.15 -10.91 11.67
CA ILE A 205 -1.04 -10.94 10.72
C ILE A 205 -0.85 -12.38 10.30
N ASP A 206 -1.06 -12.65 9.02
CA ASP A 206 -0.63 -13.91 8.42
C ASP A 206 0.81 -13.77 7.91
N LEU A 207 1.76 -14.25 8.71
CA LEU A 207 3.18 -14.25 8.35
C LEU A 207 3.47 -15.13 7.12
N LYS A 208 2.64 -16.14 6.83
CA LYS A 208 2.84 -17.00 5.64
C LYS A 208 2.49 -16.25 4.38
N ALA A 209 1.33 -15.59 4.35
CA ALA A 209 0.93 -14.75 3.24
C ALA A 209 1.94 -13.62 2.97
N LEU A 210 2.62 -13.10 4.00
CA LEU A 210 3.70 -12.12 3.83
C LEU A 210 4.98 -12.69 3.20
N LYS A 211 5.30 -13.97 3.44
CA LYS A 211 6.41 -14.66 2.75
C LYS A 211 6.06 -14.86 1.27
N GLU A 212 4.89 -15.41 1.00
CA GLU A 212 4.41 -15.75 -0.34
C GLU A 212 4.30 -14.51 -1.26
N ARG A 213 3.75 -13.40 -0.75
CA ARG A 213 3.66 -12.14 -1.52
C ARG A 213 5.01 -11.56 -1.93
N ASP A 214 6.08 -11.89 -1.21
CA ASP A 214 7.40 -11.35 -1.48
C ASP A 214 8.08 -12.11 -2.65
N ASP A 215 7.72 -13.39 -2.84
CA ASP A 215 8.20 -14.27 -3.91
C ASP A 215 7.57 -13.91 -5.28
N ASP A 216 6.29 -13.52 -5.30
CA ASP A 216 5.57 -13.17 -6.54
C ASP A 216 6.14 -11.95 -7.28
N VAL A 217 6.79 -11.03 -6.55
CA VAL A 217 7.34 -9.79 -7.13
C VAL A 217 8.73 -10.03 -7.71
N GLU A 218 9.46 -11.07 -7.29
CA GLU A 218 10.76 -11.41 -7.89
C GLU A 218 10.61 -11.86 -9.35
N PHE A 219 9.48 -12.47 -9.73
CA PHE A 219 9.21 -12.93 -11.10
C PHE A 219 8.95 -11.81 -12.11
N ILE A 220 8.53 -10.62 -11.68
CA ILE A 220 8.12 -9.54 -12.61
C ILE A 220 9.34 -8.78 -13.19
N ASN A 221 10.51 -8.87 -12.54
CA ASN A 221 11.68 -8.09 -12.97
C ASN A 221 12.55 -8.75 -14.05
N ASP A 222 12.43 -10.06 -14.29
CA ASP A 222 13.34 -10.78 -15.21
C ASP A 222 12.73 -11.05 -16.59
N GLU A 223 11.40 -11.07 -16.73
CA GLU A 223 10.71 -11.49 -17.97
C GLU A 223 10.29 -10.33 -18.89
N LEU A 224 10.55 -9.07 -18.52
CA LEU A 224 10.07 -7.88 -19.24
C LEU A 224 11.16 -7.01 -19.89
N LEU A 225 12.43 -7.47 -19.90
CA LEU A 225 13.53 -6.73 -20.52
C LEU A 225 13.90 -7.17 -21.95
N GLU A 226 13.23 -8.18 -22.51
CA GLU A 226 13.36 -8.54 -23.92
C GLU A 226 12.02 -8.43 -24.62
N GLU A 227 11.63 -7.21 -24.98
CA GLU A 227 11.14 -6.90 -26.33
C GLU A 227 10.85 -5.40 -26.42
N THR A 228 11.81 -4.65 -26.95
CA THR A 228 11.52 -3.36 -27.57
C THR A 228 11.21 -3.60 -29.06
N PRO A 229 9.96 -3.44 -29.54
CA PRO A 229 9.73 -3.12 -30.92
C PRO A 229 9.76 -1.59 -31.08
N ARG A 230 10.56 -1.18 -32.07
CA ARG A 230 10.80 0.17 -32.51
C ARG A 230 9.50 0.91 -32.89
N VAL A 231 9.54 2.22 -32.66
CA VAL A 231 8.66 3.25 -33.20
C VAL A 231 8.50 3.11 -34.72
N GLU A 232 7.27 3.09 -35.21
CA GLU A 232 6.87 3.74 -36.47
C GLU A 232 5.36 4.08 -36.43
N SER A 233 5.04 5.30 -36.80
CA SER A 233 3.68 5.84 -36.96
C SER A 233 3.43 6.12 -38.46
N PRO A 234 2.22 6.50 -38.89
CA PRO A 234 1.01 5.69 -39.12
C PRO A 234 0.55 5.74 -40.60
N GLN A 235 -0.17 4.72 -41.14
CA GLN A 235 -0.91 4.88 -42.41
C GLN A 235 -2.26 4.12 -42.47
N SER A 236 -3.31 4.94 -42.67
CA SER A 236 -4.56 4.80 -43.47
C SER A 236 -5.30 3.46 -43.70
N VAL A 237 -6.58 3.51 -43.32
CA VAL A 237 -7.85 2.97 -43.90
C VAL A 237 -7.81 2.05 -45.15
N ASP A 238 -8.49 0.89 -45.11
CA ASP A 238 -9.85 0.66 -45.68
C ASP A 238 -10.30 -0.84 -45.73
N SER A 239 -11.58 -1.06 -45.38
CA SER A 239 -12.59 -2.00 -45.94
C SER A 239 -12.53 -3.55 -45.85
N ILE A 240 -13.41 -4.10 -44.98
CA ILE A 240 -14.56 -5.05 -45.19
C ILE A 240 -14.36 -6.38 -45.97
N SER A 241 -14.60 -7.55 -45.34
CA SER A 241 -15.84 -8.39 -45.49
C SER A 241 -15.80 -9.77 -44.81
N VAL A 242 -16.80 -9.97 -43.92
CA VAL A 242 -17.75 -11.10 -43.72
C VAL A 242 -17.33 -12.55 -44.03
N VAL A 243 -17.44 -13.46 -43.04
CA VAL A 243 -18.34 -14.65 -43.10
C VAL A 243 -18.81 -15.02 -41.67
N SER A 244 -20.12 -15.22 -41.54
CA SER A 244 -20.85 -15.66 -40.33
C SER A 244 -20.96 -17.18 -40.27
N SER A 245 -21.00 -17.77 -39.07
CA SER A 245 -21.64 -19.07 -38.82
C SER A 245 -22.13 -19.14 -37.38
N LEU A 246 -23.45 -19.28 -37.23
CA LEU A 246 -24.21 -19.42 -35.98
C LEU A 246 -24.28 -20.87 -35.47
N ALA A 247 -24.27 -21.05 -34.15
CA ALA A 247 -24.99 -22.06 -33.37
C ALA A 247 -24.99 -21.55 -31.90
N ASP A 248 -26.05 -20.93 -31.41
CA ASP A 248 -27.31 -21.44 -30.84
C ASP A 248 -27.22 -22.14 -29.47
N SER A 249 -28.06 -21.58 -28.58
CA SER A 249 -28.68 -22.06 -27.32
C SER A 249 -27.87 -22.56 -26.11
N GLY A 250 -27.98 -21.77 -25.02
CA GLY A 250 -28.69 -22.22 -23.81
C GLY A 250 -27.87 -22.71 -22.61
N HIS A 251 -27.57 -21.82 -21.67
CA HIS A 251 -27.61 -22.04 -20.20
C HIS A 251 -27.22 -20.72 -19.52
N ARG A 252 -28.17 -20.05 -18.84
CA ARG A 252 -27.99 -18.66 -18.37
C ARG A 252 -28.23 -18.43 -16.88
N ASP A 253 -28.36 -19.47 -16.06
CA ASP A 253 -28.80 -19.29 -14.67
C ASP A 253 -27.81 -19.78 -13.58
N GLU A 254 -26.72 -20.49 -13.93
CA GLU A 254 -25.72 -20.94 -12.94
C GLU A 254 -24.50 -20.01 -12.80
N ASP A 255 -24.17 -19.27 -13.86
CA ASP A 255 -23.02 -18.37 -13.87
C ASP A 255 -23.27 -17.06 -13.09
N ASP A 256 -24.51 -16.55 -13.10
CA ASP A 256 -24.84 -15.30 -12.38
C ASP A 256 -24.75 -15.46 -10.86
N GLU A 257 -25.07 -16.64 -10.31
CA GLU A 257 -24.99 -16.87 -8.86
C GLU A 257 -23.56 -17.14 -8.40
N ASN A 258 -22.73 -17.71 -9.29
CA ASN A 258 -21.31 -17.90 -9.04
C ASN A 258 -20.55 -16.57 -9.14
N ASP A 259 -20.88 -15.72 -10.10
CA ASP A 259 -20.34 -14.38 -10.24
C ASP A 259 -20.81 -13.45 -9.13
N ARG A 260 -22.06 -13.59 -8.66
CA ARG A 260 -22.53 -12.90 -7.46
C ARG A 260 -21.76 -13.32 -6.21
N ARG A 261 -21.51 -14.62 -6.01
CA ARG A 261 -20.70 -15.12 -4.86
C ARG A 261 -19.23 -14.72 -4.98
N LYS A 262 -18.69 -14.67 -6.19
CA LYS A 262 -17.32 -14.23 -6.47
C LYS A 262 -17.19 -12.73 -6.24
N PHE A 263 -18.19 -11.95 -6.62
CA PHE A 263 -18.28 -10.51 -6.34
C PHE A 263 -18.50 -10.24 -4.85
N GLU A 264 -19.36 -10.97 -4.15
CA GLU A 264 -19.54 -10.87 -2.70
C GLU A 264 -18.25 -11.21 -1.95
N ARG A 265 -17.49 -12.24 -2.36
CA ARG A 265 -16.14 -12.52 -1.83
C ARG A 265 -15.14 -11.40 -2.15
N LEU A 266 -15.17 -10.85 -3.36
CA LEU A 266 -14.29 -9.74 -3.76
C LEU A 266 -14.57 -8.46 -2.97
N VAL A 267 -15.84 -8.20 -2.65
CA VAL A 267 -16.29 -7.07 -1.83
C VAL A 267 -15.94 -7.30 -0.37
N GLN A 268 -16.00 -8.55 0.12
CA GLN A 268 -15.60 -8.92 1.49
C GLN A 268 -14.08 -8.80 1.73
N ASP A 269 -13.26 -9.03 0.70
CA ASP A 269 -11.78 -9.03 0.81
C ASP A 269 -11.10 -7.70 0.46
N LYS A 270 -11.78 -6.77 -0.26
CA LYS A 270 -11.17 -5.51 -0.73
C LYS A 270 -11.85 -4.22 -0.26
N ILE A 271 -13.03 -4.31 0.35
CA ILE A 271 -13.66 -3.20 1.05
C ILE A 271 -13.77 -3.67 2.48
N ASP A 272 -13.17 -2.96 3.43
CA ASP A 272 -13.50 -3.16 4.85
C ASP A 272 -15.01 -2.94 4.96
N LEU A 273 -15.81 -4.01 4.88
CA LEU A 273 -17.23 -3.91 5.22
C LEU A 273 -17.25 -3.32 6.61
N PRO A 274 -18.06 -2.29 6.84
CA PRO A 274 -17.91 -1.57 8.08
C PRO A 274 -18.24 -2.53 9.21
N THR A 275 -17.24 -2.94 9.98
CA THR A 275 -17.40 -3.92 11.06
C THR A 275 -18.01 -3.28 12.30
N SER A 276 -18.26 -1.96 12.22
CA SER A 276 -19.05 -1.20 13.17
C SER A 276 -20.54 -1.33 12.84
N ASP A 277 -21.37 -1.38 13.87
CA ASP A 277 -22.84 -1.47 13.74
C ASP A 277 -23.42 -0.41 12.78
N ASN A 278 -22.83 0.80 12.79
CA ASN A 278 -23.25 1.90 11.94
C ASN A 278 -23.06 1.64 10.45
N GLY A 279 -21.99 0.97 10.06
CA GLY A 279 -21.81 0.71 8.64
C GLY A 279 -22.34 -0.66 8.20
N LEU A 280 -22.58 -1.61 9.11
CA LEU A 280 -23.51 -2.70 8.86
C LEU A 280 -24.91 -2.17 8.55
N TYR A 281 -25.36 -1.14 9.27
CA TYR A 281 -26.63 -0.46 9.00
C TYR A 281 -26.65 0.18 7.60
N LEU A 282 -25.62 0.92 7.21
CA LEU A 282 -25.53 1.53 5.88
C LEU A 282 -25.44 0.49 4.76
N ALA A 283 -24.69 -0.59 4.97
CA ALA A 283 -24.57 -1.70 4.01
C ALA A 283 -25.91 -2.41 3.78
N ARG A 284 -26.76 -2.51 4.81
CA ARG A 284 -28.09 -3.14 4.69
C ARG A 284 -29.15 -2.21 4.12
N THR A 285 -29.09 -0.91 4.43
CA THR A 285 -30.19 0.02 4.15
C THR A 285 -30.01 0.83 2.88
N VAL A 286 -28.79 1.29 2.58
CA VAL A 286 -28.50 2.26 1.51
C VAL A 286 -27.71 1.63 0.36
N ALA A 287 -26.78 0.72 0.66
CA ALA A 287 -25.90 0.15 -0.36
C ALA A 287 -26.68 -0.55 -1.52
N PRO A 288 -27.71 -1.38 -1.29
CA PRO A 288 -28.41 -2.06 -2.39
C PRO A 288 -29.07 -1.08 -3.38
N VAL A 289 -29.59 0.04 -2.88
CA VAL A 289 -30.26 1.07 -3.69
C VAL A 289 -29.24 1.84 -4.51
N LEU A 290 -28.12 2.25 -3.89
CA LEU A 290 -27.04 2.94 -4.60
C LEU A 290 -26.37 2.05 -5.65
N THR A 291 -26.19 0.76 -5.36
CA THR A 291 -25.62 -0.19 -6.32
C THR A 291 -26.48 -0.30 -7.58
N LYS A 292 -27.82 -0.37 -7.44
CA LYS A 292 -28.74 -0.37 -8.58
C LYS A 292 -28.67 0.95 -9.38
N ALA A 293 -28.64 2.08 -8.69
CA ALA A 293 -28.52 3.39 -9.32
C ALA A 293 -27.24 3.51 -10.17
N LEU A 294 -26.11 3.07 -9.61
CA LEU A 294 -24.81 3.10 -10.27
C LEU A 294 -24.74 2.10 -11.45
N ALA A 295 -25.40 0.95 -11.34
CA ALA A 295 -25.49 0.00 -12.45
C ALA A 295 -26.24 0.60 -13.66
N GLU A 296 -27.34 1.32 -13.42
CA GLU A 296 -28.09 2.02 -14.47
C GLU A 296 -27.28 3.14 -15.14
N VAL A 297 -26.44 3.85 -14.38
CA VAL A 297 -25.50 4.83 -14.94
C VAL A 297 -24.49 4.15 -15.88
N LEU A 298 -23.94 3.00 -15.49
CA LEU A 298 -22.98 2.28 -16.32
C LEU A 298 -23.60 1.75 -17.61
N LEU A 299 -24.87 1.32 -17.54
CA LEU A 299 -25.63 0.82 -18.69
C LEU A 299 -26.00 1.95 -19.66
N ARG A 300 -26.52 3.07 -19.15
CA ARG A 300 -27.06 4.15 -20.00
C ARG A 300 -26.04 5.22 -20.39
N ARG A 301 -24.92 5.30 -19.67
CA ARG A 301 -23.85 6.31 -19.84
C ARG A 301 -24.40 7.72 -20.10
N PRO A 302 -25.24 8.26 -19.19
CA PRO A 302 -25.83 9.58 -19.35
C PRO A 302 -24.75 10.68 -19.38
N ALA A 303 -25.02 11.76 -20.11
CA ALA A 303 -24.11 12.89 -20.23
C ALA A 303 -23.87 13.61 -18.88
N ASP A 304 -24.84 13.57 -17.97
CA ASP A 304 -24.70 13.97 -16.57
C ASP A 304 -25.02 12.80 -15.63
N PRO A 305 -24.00 12.01 -15.23
CA PRO A 305 -24.16 10.88 -14.32
C PRO A 305 -24.69 11.26 -12.94
N ILE A 306 -24.32 12.44 -12.43
CA ILE A 306 -24.70 12.86 -11.07
C ILE A 306 -26.14 13.37 -11.05
N GLY A 307 -26.52 14.17 -12.05
CA GLY A 307 -27.91 14.59 -12.25
C GLY A 307 -28.82 13.38 -12.42
N PHE A 308 -28.43 12.43 -13.28
CA PHE A 308 -29.17 11.19 -13.48
C PHE A 308 -29.33 10.36 -12.20
N LEU A 309 -28.26 10.17 -11.42
CA LEU A 309 -28.33 9.46 -10.13
C LEU A 309 -29.29 10.14 -9.16
N SER A 310 -29.26 11.47 -9.09
CA SER A 310 -30.13 12.22 -8.19
C SER A 310 -31.61 12.04 -8.54
N GLU A 311 -31.96 12.13 -9.81
CA GLU A 311 -33.34 11.90 -10.27
C GLU A 311 -33.76 10.44 -10.10
N TRP A 312 -32.85 9.51 -10.36
CA TRP A 312 -33.11 8.08 -10.22
C TRP A 312 -33.43 7.72 -8.77
N LEU A 313 -32.69 8.27 -7.81
CA LEU A 313 -32.94 8.03 -6.38
C LEU A 313 -34.26 8.66 -5.91
N ILE A 314 -34.63 9.82 -6.45
CA ILE A 314 -35.93 10.44 -6.18
C ILE A 314 -37.06 9.55 -6.69
N ARG A 315 -36.99 9.08 -7.96
CA ARG A 315 -38.00 8.17 -8.52
C ARG A 315 -38.07 6.83 -7.78
N TYR A 316 -36.92 6.26 -7.44
CA TYR A 316 -36.85 5.03 -6.65
C TYR A 316 -37.57 5.17 -5.30
N HIS A 317 -37.50 6.36 -4.68
CA HIS A 317 -38.21 6.63 -3.44
C HIS A 317 -39.72 6.81 -3.62
N GLU A 318 -40.14 7.35 -4.77
CA GLU A 318 -41.57 7.57 -5.10
C GLU A 318 -42.27 6.28 -5.57
N GLU A 319 -41.55 5.34 -6.17
CA GLU A 319 -42.10 4.11 -6.76
C GLU A 319 -42.15 2.90 -5.79
N ASP A 320 -41.62 3.01 -4.58
CA ASP A 320 -41.57 1.93 -3.58
C ASP A 320 -42.52 2.22 -2.39
N PRO A 321 -43.86 2.04 -2.52
CA PRO A 321 -44.85 2.44 -1.52
C PRO A 321 -44.97 1.49 -0.31
N LEU A 322 -44.02 0.56 -0.11
CA LEU A 322 -44.06 -0.43 0.98
C LEU A 322 -42.76 -0.47 1.80
N ARG A 323 -42.32 0.70 2.29
CA ARG A 323 -41.53 0.81 3.52
C ARG A 323 -42.35 1.45 4.63
#